data_AF-A0A2R8VHD3-F1
#
_entry.id   AF-A0A2R8VHD3-F1
#
_cell.length_a   1.000
_cell.length_b   1.000
_cell.length_c   1.000
_cell.angle_alpha   90.00
_cell.angle_beta   90.00
_cell.angle_gamma   90.00
#
_symmetry.space_group_name_H-M   'P 1'
#
loop_
_entity.id
_entity.type
_entity.pdbx_description
1 polymer ?
#
loop_
_entity_poly.entity_id
_entity_poly.type
_entity_poly.pdbx_seq_one_letter_code
_entity_poly.pdbx_strand_id
1 'polypeptide(L)' 'MADSKPLRTLDGDPVAVEALLQDVFGIVVDEAILKGTSASEKVCEWKEPEELKQLLDLELQSQGESREQ' A
#
# COMPACT_ATOMS: atom_id res chain seq x y z
N MET A 1 -20.57 34.27 16.84
CA MET A 1 -21.15 33.58 15.66
C MET A 1 -19.97 33.05 14.86
N ALA A 2 -19.60 31.79 15.05
CA ALA A 2 -18.48 31.19 14.34
C ALA A 2 -19.00 30.61 13.03
N ASP A 3 -18.65 31.22 11.90
CA ASP A 3 -18.83 30.66 10.57
C ASP A 3 -18.03 29.35 10.48
N SER A 4 -18.69 28.23 10.74
CA SER A 4 -18.10 26.90 10.54
C SER A 4 -18.28 26.54 9.08
N LYS A 5 -17.31 26.95 8.24
CA LYS A 5 -17.27 26.54 6.84
C LYS A 5 -17.16 25.00 6.79
N PRO A 6 -18.04 24.30 6.06
CA PRO A 6 -17.98 22.84 5.99
C PRO A 6 -16.62 22.40 5.45
N LEU A 7 -15.97 21.49 6.17
CA LEU A 7 -14.71 20.89 5.75
C LEU A 7 -14.95 20.17 4.41
N ARG A 8 -14.04 20.36 3.46
CA ARG A 8 -14.08 19.66 2.17
C ARG A 8 -14.07 18.15 2.42
N THR A 9 -14.81 17.39 1.62
CA THR A 9 -14.73 15.93 1.60
C THR A 9 -13.28 15.52 1.31
N LEU A 10 -12.76 14.60 2.12
CA LEU A 10 -11.36 14.16 2.09
C LEU A 10 -11.16 12.87 1.28
N ASP A 11 -12.09 12.58 0.36
CA ASP A 11 -12.20 11.27 -0.33
C ASP A 11 -11.09 11.01 -1.38
N GLY A 12 -9.99 11.75 -1.33
CA GLY A 12 -8.88 11.69 -2.28
C GLY A 12 -9.20 12.37 -3.61
N ASP A 13 -8.15 12.79 -4.34
CA ASP A 13 -8.31 13.24 -5.71
C ASP A 13 -8.66 12.04 -6.61
N PRO A 14 -9.78 12.06 -7.39
CA PRO A 14 -10.21 10.89 -8.16
C PRO A 14 -9.17 10.38 -9.16
N VAL A 15 -8.36 11.27 -9.74
CA VAL A 15 -7.30 10.90 -10.69
C VAL A 15 -6.17 10.20 -9.95
N ALA A 16 -5.77 10.72 -8.78
CA ALA A 16 -4.78 10.09 -7.92
C ALA A 16 -5.24 8.71 -7.43
N VAL A 17 -6.53 8.56 -7.10
CA VAL A 17 -7.12 7.28 -6.69
C VAL A 17 -7.11 6.27 -7.82
N GLU A 18 -7.54 6.65 -9.03
CA GLU A 18 -7.50 5.76 -10.19
C GLU A 18 -6.07 5.26 -10.49
N ALA A 19 -5.11 6.19 -10.53
CA ALA A 19 -3.72 5.85 -10.78
C ALA A 19 -3.16 4.91 -9.71
N LEU A 20 -3.47 5.15 -8.42
CA LEU A 20 -3.07 4.26 -7.34
C LEU A 20 -3.64 2.85 -7.53
N LEU A 21 -4.91 2.74 -7.87
CA LEU A 21 -5.55 1.44 -8.07
C LEU A 21 -4.97 0.69 -9.27
N GLN A 22 -4.68 1.39 -10.37
CA GLN A 22 -4.03 0.79 -11.54
C GLN A 22 -2.63 0.26 -11.21
N ASP A 23 -1.81 1.05 -10.53
CA ASP A 23 -0.45 0.69 -10.13
C ASP A 23 -0.46 -0.53 -9.19
N VAL A 24 -1.29 -0.50 -8.14
CA VAL A 24 -1.43 -1.59 -7.17
C VAL A 24 -1.96 -2.86 -7.83
N PHE A 25 -2.95 -2.74 -8.72
CA PHE A 25 -3.52 -3.91 -9.38
C PHE A 25 -2.52 -4.59 -10.31
N GLY A 26 -1.65 -3.83 -10.98
CA GLY A 26 -0.53 -4.39 -11.75
C GLY A 26 0.38 -5.26 -10.87
N ILE A 27 0.79 -4.74 -9.70
CA ILE A 27 1.61 -5.48 -8.74
C ILE A 27 0.91 -6.76 -8.25
N VAL A 28 -0.39 -6.69 -7.95
CA VAL A 28 -1.17 -7.87 -7.50
C VAL A 28 -1.21 -8.94 -8.58
N VAL A 29 -1.46 -8.55 -9.84
CA VAL A 29 -1.50 -9.51 -10.96
C VAL A 29 -0.14 -10.17 -11.12
N ASP A 30 0.94 -9.41 -11.15
CA ASP A 30 2.27 -9.94 -11.43
C ASP A 30 2.83 -10.76 -10.26
N GLU A 31 2.83 -10.21 -9.05
CA GLU A 31 3.52 -10.79 -7.90
C GLU A 31 2.65 -11.83 -7.16
N ALA A 32 1.36 -11.54 -6.94
CA ALA A 32 0.52 -12.42 -6.14
C ALA A 32 -0.19 -13.50 -6.98
N ILE A 33 -0.67 -13.16 -8.19
CA ILE A 33 -1.42 -14.11 -9.03
C ILE A 33 -0.49 -14.92 -9.92
N LEU A 34 0.29 -14.26 -10.79
CA LEU A 34 1.12 -14.97 -11.77
C LEU A 34 2.29 -15.69 -11.08
N LYS A 35 3.10 -14.98 -10.29
CA LYS A 35 4.23 -15.61 -9.59
C LYS A 35 3.77 -16.49 -8.43
N GLY A 36 2.82 -16.03 -7.62
CA GLY A 36 2.32 -16.79 -6.45
C GLY A 36 1.69 -18.16 -6.79
N THR A 37 1.31 -18.40 -8.05
CA THR A 37 0.77 -19.69 -8.52
C THR A 37 1.74 -20.50 -9.38
N SER A 38 2.94 -19.99 -9.62
CA SER A 38 3.98 -20.67 -10.39
C SER A 38 4.77 -21.64 -9.53
N ALA A 39 4.87 -22.90 -9.96
CA ALA A 39 5.69 -23.92 -9.29
C ALA A 39 7.20 -23.64 -9.36
N SER A 40 7.62 -22.69 -10.19
CA SER A 40 9.02 -22.26 -10.30
C SER A 40 9.41 -21.22 -9.25
N GLU A 41 8.43 -20.63 -8.55
CA GLU A 41 8.66 -19.61 -7.53
C GLU A 41 8.75 -20.22 -6.13
N LYS A 42 9.31 -19.46 -5.18
CA LYS A 42 9.34 -19.89 -3.77
C LYS A 42 7.91 -19.99 -3.23
N VAL A 43 7.62 -21.09 -2.53
CA VAL A 43 6.34 -21.24 -1.79
C VAL A 43 6.23 -20.21 -0.65
N CYS A 44 7.36 -19.88 -0.02
CA CYS A 44 7.43 -18.82 0.97
C CYS A 44 8.83 -18.20 1.01
N GLU A 45 8.90 -16.94 1.44
CA GLU A 45 10.14 -16.28 1.81
C GLU A 45 10.19 -16.12 3.33
N TRP A 46 10.70 -17.15 4.00
CA TRP A 46 10.76 -17.19 5.47
C TRP A 46 11.74 -16.15 6.03
N LYS A 47 11.32 -15.49 7.12
CA LYS A 47 12.08 -14.50 7.91
C LYS A 47 11.76 -14.68 9.39
N GLU A 48 12.76 -14.55 10.25
CA GLU A 48 12.52 -14.53 11.70
C GLU A 48 11.74 -13.26 12.10
N PRO A 49 10.96 -13.27 13.19
CA PRO A 49 10.10 -12.15 13.56
C PRO A 49 10.85 -10.81 13.69
N GLU A 50 12.04 -10.82 14.29
CA GLU A 50 12.87 -9.63 14.46
C GLU A 50 13.42 -9.12 13.13
N GLU A 51 13.79 -10.01 12.21
CA GLU A 51 14.24 -9.65 10.87
C GLU A 51 13.08 -9.07 10.04
N LEU A 52 11.91 -9.71 10.09
CA LEU A 52 10.75 -9.28 9.32
C LEU A 52 10.23 -7.90 9.78
N LYS A 53 10.23 -7.64 11.09
CA LYS A 53 9.87 -6.32 11.63
C LYS A 53 10.79 -5.21 11.13
N GLN A 54 12.10 -5.49 11.03
CA GLN A 54 13.08 -4.53 10.51
C GLN A 54 12.89 -4.23 9.02
N LEU A 55 12.31 -5.17 8.26
CA LEU A 55 12.08 -5.01 6.83
C LEU A 55 10.81 -4.22 6.50
N LEU A 56 9.79 -4.23 7.37
CA LEU A 56 8.43 -3.78 7.03
C LEU A 56 8.02 -2.40 7.56
N ASP A 57 8.90 -1.71 8.31
CA ASP A 57 8.61 -0.40 8.94
C ASP A 57 7.19 -0.28 9.54
N LEU A 58 6.89 -1.13 10.52
CA LEU A 58 5.53 -1.30 11.05
C LEU A 58 5.10 -0.23 12.07
N GLU A 59 5.95 0.75 12.37
CA GLU A 59 5.66 1.77 13.38
C GLU A 59 4.73 2.86 12.82
N LEU A 60 3.53 2.98 13.39
CA LEU A 60 2.55 3.98 12.95
C LEU A 60 3.00 5.40 13.32
N GLN A 61 2.99 6.30 12.34
CA GLN A 61 3.36 7.70 12.49
C GLN A 61 2.16 8.64 12.40
N SER A 62 2.37 9.88 12.87
CA SER A 62 1.34 10.92 12.81
C SER A 62 1.12 11.51 11.41
N GLN A 63 2.07 11.29 10.49
CA GLN A 63 2.04 11.76 9.11
C GLN A 63 1.84 10.56 8.18
N GLY A 64 1.20 10.80 7.03
CA GLY A 64 1.10 9.80 5.97
C GLY A 64 2.38 9.71 5.15
N GLU A 65 2.51 8.61 4.41
CA GLU A 65 3.62 8.36 3.48
C GLU A 65 3.25 8.75 2.05
N SER A 66 4.26 9.03 1.23
CA SER A 66 4.07 9.27 -0.20
C SER A 66 3.84 7.95 -0.96
N ARG A 67 3.33 8.04 -2.19
CA ARG A 67 3.03 6.85 -3.00
C ARG A 67 4.29 6.14 -3.53
N GLU A 68 5.40 6.86 -3.67
CA GLU A 68 6.63 6.37 -4.30
C GLU A 68 7.62 5.70 -3.32
N GLN A 69 7.22 5.45 -2.07
CA GLN A 69 8.07 4.78 -1.07
C GLN A 69 8.05 3.26 -1.22
#